data_AF-A0A6G7ZFB3-F1
#
_entry.id   AF-A0A6G7ZFB3-F1
#
_cell.length_a   1.000
_cell.length_b   1.000
_cell.length_c   1.000
_cell.angle_alpha   90.00
_cell.angle_beta   90.00
_cell.angle_gamma   90.00
#
_symmetry.space_group_name_H-M   'P 1'
#
loop_
_entity.id
_entity.type
_entity.pdbx_description
1 polymer ?
#
loop_
_entity_poly.entity_id
_entity_poly.type
_entity_poly.pdbx_seq_one_letter_code
_entity_poly.pdbx_strand_id
1 'polypeptide(L)'
;MTDEKRTLELDFEARESGVSTSWELLVPMHLDNFALALASGYIGGSLKKDAAQDIQSLVGEGVVGFIEIVPSWALTEGEPGDRVIAVIQREGPSPAQGQPELCAGPIRITQVKRAYFKDDASLANFVASYDAFPDVATNLVDKEVKWPSGGDAERPDGLDFKPLLGKAGRAELDFFGGLGAGVLALLAGSELDDALLSFLQEPGRGVAENARNLLLALEPRSSSFDVTIWSVAVEALRRRFGKKGFDRREFLAEIEGSVVGFGPEADAWLKGCQKVVDAEIDIPSLADNEKIGRRAALAVILLHDPSSLDELEDNLEAGPMVRALVTAAVYAFNGLSRADEGLKTPAARMDAALEIGEQLLAGNPVNVEVETSRISTDLSRHQLVNIAGKKALEKVVEPPAYLVMLKARIQEAGYKVGLDAASGRIGIRSGKANDELIIVEHCRRSTPANPIVNLVLPISALGARPSVAALKKLMSTAWEHGTAVALREVEGVEEVVALASLPLATLDRDELNFHVERLLLVFADLAGRPKKSRRVRKAA
;
A
#
# COMPACT_ATOMS: atom_id res chain seq x y z
N MET A 1 65.09 33.89 22.78
CA MET A 1 64.37 33.57 21.53
C MET A 1 64.40 32.07 21.34
N THR A 2 63.33 31.39 21.74
CA THR A 2 62.97 30.02 21.33
C THR A 2 61.48 29.90 21.56
N ASP A 3 60.74 29.76 20.46
CA ASP A 3 59.29 29.81 20.38
C ASP A 3 58.60 28.54 20.88
N GLU A 4 57.39 28.79 21.38
CA GLU A 4 56.46 27.93 22.08
C GLU A 4 55.83 26.85 21.17
N LYS A 5 55.82 25.59 21.63
CA LYS A 5 54.82 24.59 21.23
C LYS A 5 53.77 24.50 22.34
N ARG A 6 52.61 25.10 22.12
CA ARG A 6 51.38 24.82 22.89
C ARG A 6 50.60 23.71 22.18
N THR A 7 50.62 22.51 22.74
CA THR A 7 49.62 21.47 22.49
C THR A 7 48.39 21.80 23.33
N LEU A 8 47.28 22.12 22.66
CA LEU A 8 45.94 22.15 23.25
C LEU A 8 45.50 20.70 23.47
N GLU A 9 45.51 20.25 24.72
CA GLU A 9 44.71 19.10 25.14
C GLU A 9 43.25 19.57 25.22
N LEU A 10 42.45 19.15 24.24
CA LEU A 10 41.00 19.18 24.34
C LEU A 10 40.57 17.84 24.92
N ASP A 11 40.20 17.86 26.21
CA ASP A 11 39.43 16.80 26.86
C ASP A 11 38.11 16.65 26.09
N PHE A 12 38.05 15.62 25.24
CA PHE A 12 36.77 15.10 24.80
C PHE A 12 36.28 14.13 25.88
N GLU A 13 35.52 14.66 26.85
CA GLU A 13 34.60 13.83 27.60
C GLU A 13 33.78 13.03 26.60
N ALA A 14 33.86 11.70 26.71
CA ALA A 14 32.97 10.81 25.99
C ALA A 14 31.55 11.22 26.35
N ARG A 15 30.78 11.71 25.38
CA ARG A 15 29.33 11.81 25.52
C ARG A 15 28.84 10.43 25.92
N GLU A 16 28.40 10.29 27.16
CA GLU A 16 27.62 9.15 27.59
C GLU A 16 26.49 8.99 26.57
N SER A 17 26.56 7.91 25.79
CA SER A 17 25.42 7.41 25.05
C SER A 17 24.35 7.14 26.08
N GLY A 18 23.40 8.05 26.23
CA GLY A 18 22.29 7.92 27.16
C GLY A 18 21.64 6.56 26.93
N VAL A 19 21.74 5.68 27.93
CA VAL A 19 20.95 4.46 27.97
C VAL A 19 19.50 4.94 28.00
N SER A 20 18.82 4.81 26.87
CA SER A 20 17.36 4.96 26.85
C SER A 20 16.83 3.89 27.80
N THR A 21 16.37 4.32 28.97
CA THR A 21 15.65 3.45 29.89
C THR A 21 14.28 3.19 29.26
N SER A 22 13.83 1.95 29.28
CA SER A 22 12.48 1.56 28.84
C SER A 22 11.76 0.84 29.98
N TRP A 23 10.45 0.99 30.06
CA TRP A 23 9.61 0.38 31.08
C TRP A 23 8.33 -0.21 30.47
N GLU A 24 7.66 -1.09 31.22
CA GLU A 24 6.47 -1.81 30.74
C GLU A 24 5.18 -1.17 31.26
N LEU A 25 4.28 -0.84 30.33
CA LEU A 25 2.90 -0.50 30.63
C LEU A 25 2.03 -1.76 30.47
N LEU A 26 1.42 -2.19 31.55
CA LEU A 26 0.62 -3.41 31.64
C LEU A 26 -0.87 -3.10 31.57
N VAL A 27 -1.54 -3.56 30.53
CA VAL A 27 -2.96 -3.27 30.25
C VAL A 27 -3.79 -4.53 30.55
N PRO A 28 -4.46 -4.62 31.71
CA PRO A 28 -5.37 -5.72 31.99
C PRO A 28 -6.66 -5.58 31.19
N MET A 29 -7.11 -6.68 30.59
CA MET A 29 -8.37 -6.77 29.85
C MET A 29 -8.92 -8.20 29.88
N HIS A 30 -10.19 -8.35 29.51
CA HIS A 30 -10.77 -9.68 29.29
C HIS A 30 -10.20 -10.37 28.04
N LEU A 31 -10.18 -11.71 28.04
CA LEU A 31 -9.77 -12.51 26.89
C LEU A 31 -10.51 -12.12 25.60
N ASP A 32 -11.83 -11.94 25.68
CA ASP A 32 -12.67 -11.57 24.55
C ASP A 32 -12.28 -10.20 23.98
N ASN A 33 -11.95 -9.24 24.85
CA ASN A 33 -11.50 -7.91 24.43
C ASN A 33 -10.13 -7.96 23.78
N PHE A 34 -9.25 -8.86 24.25
CA PHE A 34 -7.96 -9.11 23.60
C PHE A 34 -8.13 -9.75 22.21
N ALA A 35 -9.03 -10.74 22.07
CA ALA A 35 -9.36 -11.33 20.76
C ALA A 35 -9.94 -10.27 19.80
N LEU A 36 -10.84 -9.42 20.27
CA LEU A 36 -11.37 -8.31 19.48
C LEU A 36 -10.27 -7.30 19.10
N ALA A 37 -9.29 -7.07 19.98
CA ALA A 37 -8.16 -6.19 19.69
C ALA A 37 -7.22 -6.77 18.63
N LEU A 38 -6.96 -8.07 18.67
CA LEU A 38 -6.24 -8.80 17.62
C LEU A 38 -7.00 -8.74 16.29
N ALA A 39 -8.33 -8.86 16.32
CA ALA A 39 -9.16 -8.79 15.13
C ALA A 39 -9.16 -7.39 14.51
N SER A 40 -9.42 -6.34 15.30
CA SER A 40 -9.58 -4.96 14.80
C SER A 40 -8.29 -4.16 14.72
N GLY A 41 -7.18 -4.69 15.24
CA GLY A 41 -5.88 -4.02 15.24
C GLY A 41 -5.66 -2.97 16.33
N TYR A 42 -6.56 -2.81 17.29
CA TYR A 42 -6.47 -1.78 18.34
C TYR A 42 -6.89 -2.29 19.72
N ILE A 43 -6.16 -1.83 20.74
CA ILE A 43 -6.53 -1.90 22.15
C ILE A 43 -7.15 -0.57 22.57
N GLY A 44 -8.20 -0.64 23.38
CA GLY A 44 -8.98 0.54 23.80
C GLY A 44 -10.08 0.88 22.80
N GLY A 45 -11.04 1.70 23.23
CA GLY A 45 -12.27 1.95 22.48
C GLY A 45 -13.20 0.74 22.46
N SER A 46 -14.45 0.90 22.92
CA SER A 46 -15.42 -0.19 22.93
C SER A 46 -16.06 -0.36 21.55
N LEU A 47 -15.98 -1.56 20.95
CA LEU A 47 -16.75 -1.91 19.74
C LEU A 47 -18.20 -2.29 20.06
N LYS A 48 -18.49 -2.72 21.29
CA LYS A 48 -19.82 -3.13 21.74
C LYS A 48 -20.02 -2.72 23.18
N LYS A 49 -21.11 -1.99 23.44
CA LYS A 49 -21.58 -1.68 24.80
C LYS A 49 -21.84 -2.93 25.65
N ASP A 50 -21.98 -4.09 25.01
CA ASP A 50 -22.28 -5.39 25.61
C ASP A 50 -21.06 -6.33 25.69
N ALA A 51 -19.89 -5.95 25.16
CA ALA A 51 -18.66 -6.73 25.37
C ALA A 51 -18.13 -6.45 26.78
N ALA A 52 -17.77 -7.51 27.51
CA ALA A 52 -17.47 -7.53 28.95
C ALA A 52 -16.91 -6.22 29.50
N GLN A 53 -17.58 -5.69 30.54
CA GLN A 53 -17.17 -4.45 31.21
C GLN A 53 -15.84 -4.69 31.93
N ASP A 54 -14.73 -4.21 31.37
CA ASP A 54 -13.43 -4.13 32.06
C ASP A 54 -13.03 -2.67 32.34
N ILE A 55 -11.88 -2.47 32.99
CA ILE A 55 -11.38 -1.13 33.31
C ILE A 55 -11.21 -0.24 32.06
N GLN A 56 -11.06 -0.83 30.86
CA GLN A 56 -10.97 -0.08 29.61
C GLN A 56 -12.32 0.51 29.19
N SER A 57 -13.43 -0.08 29.61
CA SER A 57 -14.76 0.47 29.31
C SER A 57 -15.04 1.79 30.04
N LEU A 58 -14.30 2.08 31.13
CA LEU A 58 -14.45 3.31 31.91
C LEU A 58 -13.86 4.54 31.21
N VAL A 59 -12.95 4.35 30.25
CA VAL A 59 -12.13 5.44 29.70
C VAL A 59 -12.52 5.86 28.28
N GLY A 60 -13.60 5.28 27.75
CA GLY A 60 -14.11 5.56 26.42
C GLY A 60 -13.17 5.05 25.32
N GLU A 61 -12.59 5.98 24.55
CA GLU A 61 -11.66 5.66 23.47
C GLU A 61 -10.20 5.50 23.95
N GLY A 62 -9.92 5.73 25.23
CA GLY A 62 -8.58 5.60 25.79
C GLY A 62 -8.15 4.16 26.11
N VAL A 63 -6.93 4.04 26.67
CA VAL A 63 -6.40 2.80 27.25
C VAL A 63 -5.84 3.10 28.64
N VAL A 64 -6.20 2.31 29.64
CA VAL A 64 -5.60 2.36 30.98
C VAL A 64 -4.64 1.20 31.13
N GLY A 65 -3.39 1.51 31.46
CA GLY A 65 -2.41 0.52 31.89
C GLY A 65 -1.82 0.86 33.25
N PHE A 66 -1.04 -0.06 33.81
CA PHE A 66 -0.33 0.10 35.07
C PHE A 66 1.17 -0.10 34.83
N ILE A 67 1.98 0.71 35.49
CA ILE A 67 3.44 0.69 35.31
C ILE A 67 4.01 -0.55 36.01
N GLU A 68 4.61 -1.47 35.24
CA GLU A 68 5.35 -2.69 35.63
C GLU A 68 4.61 -3.76 36.46
N ILE A 69 3.55 -3.39 37.19
CA ILE A 69 2.78 -4.26 38.07
C ILE A 69 1.30 -3.90 37.96
N VAL A 70 0.42 -4.90 37.84
CA VAL A 70 -1.04 -4.71 37.87
C VAL A 70 -1.57 -4.95 39.29
N PRO A 71 -2.25 -3.98 39.93
CA PRO A 71 -2.87 -4.18 41.24
C PRO A 71 -3.94 -5.29 41.22
N SER A 72 -4.07 -6.06 42.32
CA SER A 72 -5.02 -7.18 42.39
C SER A 72 -6.48 -6.76 42.11
N TRP A 73 -6.89 -5.58 42.61
CA TRP A 73 -8.23 -5.05 42.38
C TRP A 73 -8.55 -4.83 40.89
N ALA A 74 -7.57 -4.40 40.08
CA ALA A 74 -7.77 -4.12 38.65
C ALA A 74 -7.96 -5.40 37.82
N LEU A 75 -7.50 -6.55 38.34
CA LEU A 75 -7.73 -7.87 37.73
C LEU A 75 -9.09 -8.45 38.10
N THR A 76 -9.66 -8.00 39.22
CA THR A 76 -10.99 -8.42 39.71
C THR A 76 -12.11 -7.44 39.39
N GLU A 77 -11.78 -6.26 38.85
CA GLU A 77 -12.75 -5.21 38.54
C GLU A 77 -13.50 -5.49 37.23
N GLY A 78 -14.83 -5.33 37.27
CA GLY A 78 -15.71 -5.58 36.14
C GLY A 78 -16.32 -6.97 36.17
N GLU A 79 -16.59 -7.55 35.00
CA GLU A 79 -17.22 -8.86 34.91
C GLU A 79 -16.28 -10.01 35.35
N PRO A 80 -16.83 -11.12 35.87
CA PRO A 80 -16.07 -12.34 36.10
C PRO A 80 -15.61 -12.93 34.76
N GLY A 81 -14.35 -13.38 34.69
CA GLY A 81 -13.83 -14.06 33.50
C GLY A 81 -12.31 -14.10 33.49
N ASP A 82 -11.77 -14.91 32.59
CA ASP A 82 -10.32 -14.97 32.38
C ASP A 82 -9.80 -13.62 31.83
N ARG A 83 -8.58 -13.28 32.25
CA ARG A 83 -7.92 -12.01 31.96
C ARG A 83 -6.64 -12.25 31.17
N VAL A 84 -6.25 -11.24 30.41
CA VAL A 84 -4.93 -11.11 29.79
C VAL A 84 -4.36 -9.74 30.16
N ILE A 85 -3.05 -9.71 30.35
CA ILE A 85 -2.31 -8.46 30.54
C ILE A 85 -1.49 -8.21 29.27
N ALA A 86 -1.90 -7.23 28.47
CA ALA A 86 -1.13 -6.81 27.30
C ALA A 86 0.02 -5.89 27.72
N VAL A 87 1.21 -6.12 27.16
CA VAL A 87 2.45 -5.42 27.51
C VAL A 87 2.83 -4.44 26.41
N ILE A 88 2.86 -3.17 26.76
CA ILE A 88 3.27 -2.09 25.86
C ILE A 88 4.59 -1.52 26.39
N GLN A 89 5.61 -1.48 25.53
CA GLN A 89 6.90 -0.92 25.91
C GLN A 89 6.86 0.61 25.78
N ARG A 90 7.33 1.31 26.82
CA ARG A 90 7.42 2.77 26.89
C ARG A 90 8.87 3.20 27.05
N GLU A 91 9.22 4.32 26.42
CA GLU A 91 10.55 4.92 26.51
C GLU A 91 10.58 5.99 27.60
N GLY A 92 11.73 6.16 28.25
CA GLY A 92 11.97 7.18 29.27
C GLY A 92 12.19 6.60 30.67
N PRO A 93 12.42 7.45 31.68
CA PRO A 93 12.55 6.99 33.05
C PRO A 93 11.24 6.36 33.53
N SER A 94 11.31 5.18 34.15
CA SER A 94 10.12 4.54 34.72
C SER A 94 9.51 5.43 35.80
N PRO A 95 8.21 5.75 35.72
CA PRO A 95 7.49 6.33 36.84
C PRO A 95 7.33 5.29 37.97
N ALA A 96 6.62 5.67 39.04
CA ALA A 96 6.44 4.77 40.18
C ALA A 96 5.58 3.54 39.80
N GLN A 97 6.05 2.35 40.19
CA GLN A 97 5.38 1.07 39.93
C GLN A 97 3.94 1.04 40.43
N GLY A 98 3.07 0.35 39.69
CA GLY A 98 1.66 0.16 40.00
C GLY A 98 0.78 1.40 39.81
N GLN A 99 1.35 2.54 39.43
CA GLN A 99 0.54 3.72 39.10
C GLN A 99 -0.21 3.52 37.78
N PRO A 100 -1.50 3.92 37.71
CA PRO A 100 -2.25 3.89 36.47
C PRO A 100 -1.78 5.00 35.52
N GLU A 101 -1.63 4.67 34.24
CA GLU A 101 -1.42 5.61 33.15
C GLU A 101 -2.59 5.54 32.17
N LEU A 102 -3.17 6.71 31.86
CA LEU A 102 -4.21 6.85 30.86
C LEU A 102 -3.60 7.30 29.53
N CYS A 103 -3.77 6.48 28.51
CA CYS A 103 -3.41 6.77 27.14
C CYS A 103 -4.57 7.46 26.43
N ALA A 104 -4.25 8.50 25.65
CA ALA A 104 -5.27 9.41 25.13
C ALA A 104 -6.17 8.87 24.01
N GLY A 105 -5.91 7.66 23.51
CA GLY A 105 -6.68 7.03 22.46
C GLY A 105 -6.31 5.55 22.29
N PRO A 106 -6.90 4.88 21.28
CA PRO A 106 -6.62 3.49 21.01
C PRO A 106 -5.16 3.28 20.65
N ILE A 107 -4.61 2.12 21.03
CA ILE A 107 -3.22 1.74 20.79
C ILE A 107 -3.21 0.62 19.76
N ARG A 108 -2.38 0.73 18.71
CA ARG A 108 -2.23 -0.33 17.71
C ARG A 108 -1.77 -1.63 18.38
N ILE A 109 -2.40 -2.74 18.03
CA ILE A 109 -2.07 -4.06 18.58
C ILE A 109 -0.62 -4.48 18.30
N THR A 110 -0.04 -3.99 17.21
CA THR A 110 1.35 -4.20 16.79
C THR A 110 2.38 -3.52 17.71
N GLN A 111 1.95 -2.60 18.58
CA GLN A 111 2.79 -2.03 19.64
C GLN A 111 2.83 -2.91 20.90
N VAL A 112 1.95 -3.91 20.99
CA VAL A 112 1.99 -4.88 22.08
C VAL A 112 3.12 -5.86 21.83
N LYS A 113 4.04 -5.92 22.77
CA LYS A 113 5.16 -6.86 22.72
C LYS A 113 4.73 -8.27 23.11
N ARG A 114 3.95 -8.36 24.18
CA ARG A 114 3.56 -9.64 24.79
C ARG A 114 2.16 -9.57 25.38
N ALA A 115 1.52 -10.73 25.47
CA ALA A 115 0.29 -10.95 26.20
C ALA A 115 0.54 -12.00 27.27
N TYR A 116 0.30 -11.60 28.52
CA TYR A 116 0.53 -12.40 29.70
C TYR A 116 -0.76 -13.10 30.14
N PHE A 117 -0.67 -14.42 30.33
CA PHE A 117 -1.73 -15.31 30.79
C PHE A 117 -1.40 -15.84 32.18
N LYS A 118 -2.45 -16.11 32.97
CA LYS A 118 -2.33 -16.51 34.38
C LYS A 118 -1.63 -17.86 34.54
N ASP A 119 -2.05 -18.82 33.72
CA ASP A 119 -1.57 -20.19 33.73
C ASP A 119 -1.69 -20.80 32.32
N ASP A 120 -1.08 -21.97 32.14
CA ASP A 120 -1.10 -22.70 30.87
C ASP A 120 -2.53 -23.06 30.42
N ALA A 121 -3.46 -23.25 31.36
CA ALA A 121 -4.83 -23.61 31.04
C ALA A 121 -5.59 -22.44 30.41
N SER A 122 -5.47 -21.23 30.97
CA SER A 122 -6.04 -20.02 30.36
C SER A 122 -5.46 -19.73 28.97
N LEU A 123 -4.15 -19.92 28.79
CA LEU A 123 -3.52 -19.76 27.47
C LEU A 123 -4.03 -20.80 26.47
N ALA A 124 -4.08 -22.08 26.85
CA ALA A 124 -4.59 -23.15 26.00
C ALA A 124 -6.06 -22.92 25.62
N ASN A 125 -6.89 -22.48 26.56
CA ASN A 125 -8.30 -22.16 26.32
C ASN A 125 -8.47 -20.99 25.35
N PHE A 126 -7.66 -19.93 25.48
CA PHE A 126 -7.68 -18.81 24.55
C PHE A 126 -7.34 -19.26 23.12
N VAL A 127 -6.26 -20.03 22.95
CA VAL A 127 -5.88 -20.55 21.63
C VAL A 127 -6.99 -21.45 21.09
N ALA A 128 -7.48 -22.43 21.85
CA ALA A 128 -8.54 -23.31 21.40
C ALA A 128 -9.84 -22.57 21.03
N SER A 129 -10.12 -21.44 21.69
CA SER A 129 -11.34 -20.66 21.44
C SER A 129 -11.21 -19.76 20.21
N TYR A 130 -10.03 -19.18 19.97
CA TYR A 130 -9.85 -18.13 18.96
C TYR A 130 -9.09 -18.52 17.71
N ASP A 131 -8.31 -19.60 17.73
CA ASP A 131 -7.54 -20.07 16.57
C ASP A 131 -8.43 -20.60 15.44
N ALA A 132 -9.69 -20.93 15.75
CA ALA A 132 -10.70 -21.34 14.76
C ALA A 132 -11.36 -20.17 14.03
N PHE A 133 -11.18 -18.93 14.50
CA PHE A 133 -11.77 -17.74 13.86
C PHE A 133 -10.76 -17.12 12.88
N PRO A 134 -11.05 -17.14 11.56
CA PRO A 134 -10.09 -16.70 10.54
C PRO A 134 -9.80 -15.19 10.56
N ASP A 135 -10.58 -14.42 11.32
CA ASP A 135 -10.41 -12.98 11.49
C ASP A 135 -9.59 -12.62 12.75
N VAL A 136 -9.24 -13.58 13.61
CA VAL A 136 -8.42 -13.33 14.81
C VAL A 136 -6.99 -13.79 14.58
N ALA A 137 -6.08 -12.84 14.28
CA ALA A 137 -4.66 -13.11 14.07
C ALA A 137 -3.94 -13.46 15.39
N THR A 138 -4.06 -14.69 15.86
CA THR A 138 -3.54 -15.10 17.18
C THR A 138 -2.01 -15.05 17.24
N ASN A 139 -1.31 -15.14 16.11
CA ASN A 139 0.15 -15.12 16.00
C ASN A 139 0.78 -13.72 16.01
N LEU A 140 -0.02 -12.65 16.09
CA LEU A 140 0.49 -11.28 15.96
C LEU A 140 1.24 -10.78 17.20
N VAL A 141 0.91 -11.33 18.37
CA VAL A 141 1.49 -10.96 19.68
C VAL A 141 2.04 -12.20 20.37
N ASP A 142 3.26 -12.10 20.92
CA ASP A 142 3.87 -13.18 21.70
C ASP A 142 3.05 -13.45 22.97
N LYS A 143 2.76 -14.72 23.26
CA LYS A 143 1.95 -15.12 24.42
C LYS A 143 2.82 -15.85 25.42
N GLU A 144 2.79 -15.42 26.69
CA GLU A 144 3.58 -16.00 27.77
C GLU A 144 2.72 -16.26 29.01
N VAL A 145 3.04 -17.33 29.74
CA VAL A 145 2.46 -17.57 31.06
C VAL A 145 3.29 -16.84 32.10
N LYS A 146 2.78 -15.71 32.55
CA LYS A 146 3.39 -14.83 33.54
C LYS A 146 2.28 -13.94 34.10
N TRP A 147 2.24 -13.75 35.41
CA TRP A 147 1.18 -12.94 36.04
C TRP A 147 1.80 -11.83 36.89
N PRO A 148 2.18 -10.69 36.28
CA PRO A 148 2.80 -9.56 37.00
C PRO A 148 1.77 -8.79 37.84
N SER A 149 1.21 -9.45 38.86
CA SER A 149 0.27 -8.86 39.81
C SER A 149 0.97 -8.37 41.07
N GLY A 150 0.57 -7.20 41.55
CA GLY A 150 1.02 -6.63 42.83
C GLY A 150 0.19 -7.13 44.01
N GLY A 151 0.62 -6.83 45.23
CA GLY A 151 -0.12 -7.15 46.46
C GLY A 151 -1.44 -6.38 46.58
N ASP A 152 -2.17 -6.61 47.68
CA ASP A 152 -3.49 -6.04 48.01
C ASP A 152 -3.43 -4.53 48.32
N ALA A 153 -2.92 -3.73 47.38
CA ALA A 153 -3.09 -2.29 47.42
C ALA A 153 -4.58 -1.97 47.34
N GLU A 154 -5.10 -1.17 48.27
CA GLU A 154 -6.48 -0.71 48.21
C GLU A 154 -6.70 0.09 46.92
N ARG A 155 -7.86 -0.12 46.29
CA ARG A 155 -8.29 0.67 45.13
C ARG A 155 -8.34 2.15 45.56
N PRO A 156 -7.61 3.07 44.90
CA PRO A 156 -7.64 4.48 45.26
C PRO A 156 -9.06 5.06 45.19
N ASP A 157 -9.50 5.72 46.26
CA ASP A 157 -10.76 6.46 46.29
C ASP A 157 -10.73 7.59 45.26
N GLY A 158 -11.70 7.62 44.34
CA GLY A 158 -11.84 8.70 43.35
C GLY A 158 -11.02 8.55 42.08
N LEU A 159 -10.63 7.33 41.69
CA LEU A 159 -10.16 7.01 40.33
C LEU A 159 -11.29 7.24 39.32
N ASP A 160 -11.52 8.51 38.97
CA ASP A 160 -12.46 8.94 37.94
C ASP A 160 -11.70 9.15 36.64
N PHE A 161 -11.62 8.09 35.83
CA PHE A 161 -11.09 8.22 34.48
C PHE A 161 -12.10 9.00 33.65
N LYS A 162 -11.87 10.30 33.50
CA LYS A 162 -12.70 11.12 32.62
C LYS A 162 -12.62 10.58 31.20
N PRO A 163 -13.75 10.30 30.53
CA PRO A 163 -13.75 9.86 29.15
C PRO A 163 -13.02 10.87 28.28
N LEU A 164 -12.02 10.41 27.54
CA LEU A 164 -11.32 11.26 26.59
C LEU A 164 -12.16 11.33 25.31
N LEU A 165 -12.85 12.46 25.14
CA LEU A 165 -13.68 12.75 23.98
C LEU A 165 -12.87 13.52 22.93
N GLY A 166 -13.07 13.22 21.65
CA GLY A 166 -12.48 13.98 20.53
C GLY A 166 -11.36 13.28 19.76
N LYS A 167 -11.05 12.01 20.05
CA LYS A 167 -10.28 11.14 19.16
C LYS A 167 -11.22 10.31 18.29
N ALA A 168 -10.70 9.83 17.16
CA ALA A 168 -11.40 8.90 16.29
C ALA A 168 -11.89 7.69 17.08
N GLY A 169 -13.19 7.38 16.97
CA GLY A 169 -13.75 6.23 17.66
C GLY A 169 -13.24 4.93 17.05
N ARG A 170 -13.12 3.86 17.84
CA ARG A 170 -12.66 2.55 17.32
C ARG A 170 -13.45 2.05 16.11
N ALA A 171 -14.76 2.31 16.04
CA ALA A 171 -15.57 1.94 14.88
C ALA A 171 -15.19 2.70 13.59
N GLU A 172 -14.72 3.94 13.70
CA GLU A 172 -14.17 4.67 12.54
C GLU A 172 -12.82 4.12 12.15
N LEU A 173 -11.93 3.88 13.12
CA LEU A 173 -10.63 3.28 12.88
C LEU A 173 -10.75 1.87 12.27
N ASP A 174 -11.74 1.09 12.67
CA ASP A 174 -12.00 -0.25 12.11
C ASP A 174 -12.49 -0.17 10.66
N PHE A 175 -13.41 0.74 10.36
CA PHE A 175 -13.88 0.98 8.99
C PHE A 175 -12.74 1.43 8.06
N PHE A 176 -11.95 2.44 8.49
CA PHE A 176 -10.84 2.94 7.69
C PHE A 176 -9.66 1.96 7.63
N GLY A 177 -9.42 1.18 8.69
CA GLY A 177 -8.47 0.07 8.68
C GLY A 177 -8.89 -1.02 7.69
N GLY A 178 -10.19 -1.30 7.59
CA GLY A 178 -10.77 -2.14 6.55
C GLY A 178 -10.49 -1.58 5.15
N LEU A 179 -10.80 -0.30 4.91
CA LEU A 179 -10.47 0.37 3.64
C LEU A 179 -8.97 0.27 3.31
N GLY A 180 -8.10 0.47 4.29
CA GLY A 180 -6.65 0.31 4.16
C GLY A 180 -6.24 -1.13 3.79
N ALA A 181 -6.84 -2.14 4.41
CA ALA A 181 -6.62 -3.54 4.06
C ALA A 181 -7.09 -3.86 2.62
N GLY A 182 -8.22 -3.30 2.19
CA GLY A 182 -8.70 -3.42 0.82
C GLY A 182 -7.74 -2.80 -0.19
N VAL A 183 -7.20 -1.61 0.10
CA VAL A 183 -6.17 -0.98 -0.75
C VAL A 183 -4.89 -1.82 -0.82
N LEU A 184 -4.45 -2.39 0.30
CA LEU A 184 -3.31 -3.32 0.31
C LEU A 184 -3.56 -4.58 -0.53
N ALA A 185 -4.76 -5.16 -0.43
CA ALA A 185 -5.15 -6.31 -1.22
C ALA A 185 -5.09 -5.98 -2.73
N LEU A 186 -5.57 -4.79 -3.12
CA LEU A 186 -5.52 -4.34 -4.51
C LEU A 186 -4.08 -4.07 -4.98
N LEU A 187 -3.23 -3.46 -4.13
CA LEU A 187 -1.82 -3.26 -4.42
C LEU A 187 -1.05 -4.59 -4.59
N ALA A 188 -1.54 -5.70 -4.04
CA ALA A 188 -0.93 -7.01 -4.29
C ALA A 188 -1.14 -7.50 -5.73
N GLY A 189 -2.22 -7.08 -6.41
CA GLY A 189 -2.61 -7.52 -7.77
C GLY A 189 -1.91 -6.83 -8.95
N SER A 190 -1.13 -5.76 -8.72
CA SER A 190 -0.32 -5.01 -9.70
C SER A 190 -1.04 -4.26 -10.84
N GLU A 191 -2.29 -4.58 -11.17
CA GLU A 191 -2.98 -4.00 -12.34
C GLU A 191 -3.28 -2.50 -12.21
N LEU A 192 -3.50 -2.02 -10.98
CA LEU A 192 -4.00 -0.66 -10.70
C LEU A 192 -3.06 0.16 -9.81
N ASP A 193 -1.77 -0.23 -9.75
CA ASP A 193 -0.78 0.37 -8.85
C ASP A 193 -0.71 1.90 -8.96
N ASP A 194 -0.56 2.43 -10.17
CA ASP A 194 -0.42 3.88 -10.39
C ASP A 194 -1.64 4.66 -9.85
N ALA A 195 -2.85 4.12 -10.05
CA ALA A 195 -4.07 4.73 -9.56
C ALA A 195 -4.16 4.67 -8.03
N LEU A 196 -3.84 3.52 -7.42
CA LEU A 196 -3.86 3.35 -5.97
C LEU A 196 -2.81 4.23 -5.29
N LEU A 197 -1.61 4.33 -5.85
CA LEU A 197 -0.56 5.22 -5.35
C LEU A 197 -0.97 6.70 -5.46
N SER A 198 -1.61 7.09 -6.57
CA SER A 198 -2.17 8.44 -6.74
C SER A 198 -3.21 8.76 -5.66
N PHE A 199 -4.14 7.83 -5.41
CA PHE A 199 -5.13 7.97 -4.33
C PHE A 199 -4.49 8.15 -2.96
N LEU A 200 -3.45 7.37 -2.64
CA LEU A 200 -2.75 7.45 -1.35
C LEU A 200 -1.93 8.74 -1.17
N GLN A 201 -1.54 9.41 -2.25
CA GLN A 201 -0.86 10.71 -2.21
C GLN A 201 -1.83 11.88 -1.98
N GLU A 202 -3.06 11.77 -2.51
CA GLU A 202 -4.10 12.80 -2.39
C GLU A 202 -5.41 12.24 -1.80
N PRO A 203 -5.39 11.71 -0.56
CA PRO A 203 -6.60 11.17 0.05
C PRO A 203 -7.59 12.28 0.41
N GLY A 204 -8.85 11.90 0.52
CA GLY A 204 -9.93 12.79 0.92
C GLY A 204 -10.05 12.87 2.44
N ARG A 205 -10.75 13.88 2.95
CA ARG A 205 -11.09 13.94 4.38
C ARG A 205 -12.45 13.28 4.63
N GLY A 206 -12.42 12.12 5.31
CA GLY A 206 -13.64 11.37 5.64
C GLY A 206 -14.15 10.47 4.50
N VAL A 207 -15.33 9.87 4.68
CA VAL A 207 -15.78 8.73 3.84
C VAL A 207 -16.10 9.13 2.40
N ALA A 208 -16.96 10.14 2.18
CA ALA A 208 -17.35 10.55 0.82
C ALA A 208 -16.18 11.07 -0.01
N GLU A 209 -15.28 11.85 0.59
CA GLU A 209 -14.12 12.39 -0.13
C GLU A 209 -13.12 11.30 -0.49
N ASN A 210 -12.87 10.33 0.40
CA ASN A 210 -12.03 9.17 0.07
C ASN A 210 -12.65 8.31 -1.04
N ALA A 211 -13.96 8.06 -0.99
CA ALA A 211 -14.67 7.36 -2.05
C ALA A 211 -14.56 8.09 -3.40
N ARG A 212 -14.72 9.42 -3.40
CA ARG A 212 -14.54 10.27 -4.57
C ARG A 212 -13.12 10.17 -5.13
N ASN A 213 -12.11 10.35 -4.28
CA ASN A 213 -10.72 10.42 -4.72
C ASN A 213 -10.24 9.05 -5.24
N LEU A 214 -10.68 7.95 -4.63
CA LEU A 214 -10.39 6.62 -5.14
C LEU A 214 -11.00 6.40 -6.54
N LEU A 215 -12.27 6.80 -6.75
CA LEU A 215 -12.90 6.73 -8.08
C LEU A 215 -12.17 7.60 -9.09
N LEU A 216 -11.80 8.83 -8.74
CA LEU A 216 -11.13 9.75 -9.66
C LEU A 216 -9.68 9.33 -9.96
N ALA A 217 -9.03 8.61 -9.05
CA ALA A 217 -7.72 8.03 -9.31
C ALA A 217 -7.81 6.86 -10.31
N LEU A 218 -8.87 6.05 -10.24
CA LEU A 218 -9.12 4.93 -11.16
C LEU A 218 -9.65 5.40 -12.51
N GLU A 219 -10.60 6.34 -12.53
CA GLU A 219 -11.21 6.91 -13.73
C GLU A 219 -11.34 8.44 -13.62
N PRO A 220 -10.30 9.18 -14.05
CA PRO A 220 -10.27 10.64 -13.99
C PRO A 220 -11.36 11.35 -14.80
N ARG A 221 -11.98 10.67 -15.77
CA ARG A 221 -13.05 11.24 -16.62
C ARG A 221 -14.46 10.97 -16.08
N SER A 222 -14.57 10.40 -14.88
CA SER A 222 -15.85 10.14 -14.24
C SER A 222 -16.71 11.40 -14.17
N SER A 223 -18.00 11.28 -14.53
CA SER A 223 -18.91 12.42 -14.47
C SER A 223 -19.17 12.84 -13.02
N SER A 224 -19.58 14.09 -12.81
CA SER A 224 -19.97 14.59 -11.47
C SER A 224 -21.08 13.74 -10.84
N PHE A 225 -21.97 13.20 -11.67
CA PHE A 225 -23.02 12.30 -11.24
C PHE A 225 -22.48 10.93 -10.82
N ASP A 226 -21.52 10.34 -11.56
CA ASP A 226 -20.87 9.07 -11.16
C ASP A 226 -20.20 9.19 -9.79
N VAL A 227 -19.47 10.29 -9.59
CA VAL A 227 -18.80 10.60 -8.33
C VAL A 227 -19.81 10.73 -7.20
N THR A 228 -20.90 11.46 -7.42
CA THR A 228 -21.96 11.63 -6.42
C THR A 228 -22.55 10.29 -6.01
N ILE A 229 -23.01 9.48 -6.98
CA ILE A 229 -23.64 8.19 -6.70
C ILE A 229 -22.71 7.27 -5.93
N TRP A 230 -21.44 7.21 -6.34
CA TRP A 230 -20.45 6.38 -5.66
C TRP A 230 -20.17 6.86 -4.23
N SER A 231 -19.90 8.14 -4.02
CA SER A 231 -19.64 8.70 -2.69
C SER A 231 -20.83 8.49 -1.75
N VAL A 232 -22.07 8.69 -2.24
CA VAL A 232 -23.29 8.45 -1.45
C VAL A 232 -23.45 6.97 -1.10
N ALA A 233 -23.19 6.06 -2.04
CA ALA A 233 -23.29 4.63 -1.79
C ALA A 233 -22.31 4.18 -0.69
N VAL A 234 -21.06 4.65 -0.72
CA VAL A 234 -20.06 4.34 0.31
C VAL A 234 -20.42 4.97 1.67
N GLU A 235 -20.98 6.18 1.69
CA GLU A 235 -21.50 6.76 2.94
C GLU A 235 -22.68 5.98 3.52
N ALA A 236 -23.64 5.58 2.69
CA ALA A 236 -24.75 4.74 3.11
C ALA A 236 -24.22 3.41 3.67
N LEU A 237 -23.20 2.83 3.03
CA LEU A 237 -22.53 1.62 3.49
C LEU A 237 -21.89 1.83 4.87
N ARG A 238 -21.20 2.96 5.09
CA ARG A 238 -20.66 3.36 6.40
C ARG A 238 -21.74 3.48 7.48
N ARG A 239 -22.92 4.02 7.16
CA ARG A 239 -24.05 4.14 8.12
C ARG A 239 -24.63 2.78 8.51
N ARG A 240 -24.40 1.75 7.69
CA ARG A 240 -24.78 0.36 7.94
C ARG A 240 -23.69 -0.47 8.62
N PHE A 241 -22.47 0.04 8.70
CA PHE A 241 -21.36 -0.60 9.40
C PHE A 241 -21.76 -1.07 10.82
N GLY A 242 -21.55 -2.35 11.11
CA GLY A 242 -21.88 -2.96 12.40
C GLY A 242 -23.35 -3.33 12.62
N LYS A 243 -24.26 -3.04 11.67
CA LYS A 243 -25.66 -3.52 11.73
C LYS A 243 -25.76 -5.01 11.32
N LYS A 244 -26.74 -5.73 11.87
CA LYS A 244 -27.01 -7.13 11.49
C LYS A 244 -27.84 -7.17 10.20
N GLY A 245 -27.32 -7.86 9.18
CA GLY A 245 -28.00 -8.08 7.90
C GLY A 245 -27.79 -6.94 6.90
N PHE A 246 -27.93 -7.26 5.61
CA PHE A 246 -27.87 -6.31 4.50
C PHE A 246 -29.10 -6.46 3.61
N ASP A 247 -30.10 -5.61 3.83
CA ASP A 247 -31.27 -5.54 2.94
C ASP A 247 -31.00 -4.55 1.80
N ARG A 248 -31.03 -5.07 0.56
CA ARG A 248 -30.76 -4.30 -0.66
C ARG A 248 -31.77 -3.20 -0.93
N ARG A 249 -33.05 -3.43 -0.63
CA ARG A 249 -34.12 -2.44 -0.85
C ARG A 249 -33.99 -1.31 0.14
N GLU A 250 -33.72 -1.63 1.40
CA GLU A 250 -33.47 -0.59 2.39
C GLU A 250 -32.18 0.20 2.07
N PHE A 251 -31.13 -0.47 1.59
CA PHE A 251 -29.89 0.18 1.19
C PHE A 251 -30.11 1.12 0.00
N LEU A 252 -30.86 0.67 -1.01
CA LEU A 252 -31.25 1.49 -2.16
C LEU A 252 -32.10 2.69 -1.73
N ALA A 253 -33.02 2.52 -0.77
CA ALA A 253 -33.83 3.61 -0.22
C ALA A 253 -32.98 4.65 0.55
N GLU A 254 -31.92 4.22 1.26
CA GLU A 254 -30.98 5.15 1.91
C GLU A 254 -30.18 5.97 0.89
N ILE A 255 -29.77 5.34 -0.22
CA ILE A 255 -29.12 6.02 -1.34
C ILE A 255 -30.10 7.02 -1.97
N GLU A 256 -31.33 6.57 -2.29
CA GLU A 256 -32.40 7.39 -2.83
C GLU A 256 -32.60 8.64 -1.98
N GLY A 257 -32.81 8.49 -0.67
CA GLY A 257 -32.98 9.60 0.27
C GLY A 257 -31.85 10.63 0.25
N SER A 258 -30.64 10.21 -0.13
CA SER A 258 -29.45 11.08 -0.21
C SER A 258 -29.26 11.71 -1.60
N VAL A 259 -29.94 11.23 -2.63
CA VAL A 259 -29.87 11.75 -4.01
C VAL A 259 -31.18 12.31 -4.55
N VAL A 260 -32.24 12.34 -3.74
CA VAL A 260 -33.51 13.03 -4.05
C VAL A 260 -33.24 14.52 -4.25
N GLY A 261 -33.10 14.94 -5.51
CA GLY A 261 -32.78 16.33 -5.87
C GLY A 261 -31.66 16.47 -6.89
N PHE A 262 -30.95 15.40 -7.24
CA PHE A 262 -29.89 15.43 -8.26
C PHE A 262 -30.41 15.37 -9.71
N GLY A 263 -31.72 15.57 -9.90
CA GLY A 263 -32.36 15.70 -11.20
C GLY A 263 -32.81 14.38 -11.84
N PRO A 264 -33.32 14.44 -13.08
CA PRO A 264 -33.97 13.30 -13.73
C PRO A 264 -33.03 12.11 -13.99
N GLU A 265 -31.72 12.35 -14.01
CA GLU A 265 -30.71 11.30 -14.18
C GLU A 265 -30.60 10.40 -12.92
N ALA A 266 -30.70 10.98 -11.71
CA ALA A 266 -30.81 10.22 -10.45
C ALA A 266 -32.05 9.35 -10.45
N ASP A 267 -33.21 9.94 -10.77
CA ASP A 267 -34.49 9.21 -10.78
C ASP A 267 -34.48 8.05 -11.77
N ALA A 268 -33.88 8.26 -12.96
CA ALA A 268 -33.77 7.21 -13.97
C ALA A 268 -32.84 6.07 -13.50
N TRP A 269 -31.70 6.40 -12.89
CA TRP A 269 -30.76 5.41 -12.38
C TRP A 269 -31.35 4.62 -11.20
N LEU A 270 -31.99 5.28 -10.23
CA LEU A 270 -32.66 4.64 -9.10
C LEU A 270 -33.76 3.70 -9.55
N LYS A 271 -34.63 4.13 -10.48
CA LYS A 271 -35.65 3.27 -11.08
C LYS A 271 -35.04 2.06 -11.78
N GLY A 272 -33.91 2.24 -12.46
CA GLY A 272 -33.16 1.15 -13.07
C GLY A 272 -32.68 0.15 -12.02
N CYS A 273 -32.05 0.62 -10.94
CA CYS A 273 -31.58 -0.23 -9.84
C CYS A 273 -32.73 -0.99 -9.18
N GLN A 274 -33.86 -0.32 -8.91
CA GLN A 274 -35.04 -0.94 -8.32
C GLN A 274 -35.55 -2.11 -9.19
N LYS A 275 -35.62 -1.91 -10.51
CA LYS A 275 -36.03 -2.97 -11.45
C LYS A 275 -35.08 -4.16 -11.46
N VAL A 276 -33.76 -3.93 -11.34
CA VAL A 276 -32.79 -5.04 -11.22
C VAL A 276 -32.99 -5.77 -9.89
N VAL A 277 -33.14 -5.04 -8.78
CA VAL A 277 -33.37 -5.62 -7.44
C VAL A 277 -34.66 -6.43 -7.39
N ASP A 278 -35.71 -5.97 -8.06
CA ASP A 278 -37.00 -6.67 -8.18
C ASP A 278 -37.02 -7.76 -9.26
N ALA A 279 -35.88 -8.01 -9.92
CA ALA A 279 -35.72 -8.96 -11.01
C ALA A 279 -36.69 -8.74 -12.20
N GLU A 280 -37.08 -7.48 -12.43
CA GLU A 280 -37.89 -7.07 -13.59
C GLU A 280 -37.04 -6.93 -14.87
N ILE A 281 -35.74 -6.69 -14.72
CA ILE A 281 -34.78 -6.60 -15.82
C ILE A 281 -33.48 -7.34 -15.47
N ASP A 282 -32.75 -7.78 -16.49
CA ASP A 282 -31.44 -8.40 -16.33
C ASP A 282 -30.41 -7.40 -15.76
N ILE A 283 -29.41 -7.95 -15.07
CA ILE A 283 -28.28 -7.18 -14.54
C ILE A 283 -27.53 -6.55 -15.72
N PRO A 284 -27.38 -5.21 -15.77
CA PRO A 284 -26.60 -4.57 -16.82
C PRO A 284 -25.13 -4.95 -16.66
N SER A 285 -24.40 -5.00 -17.78
CA SER A 285 -22.94 -5.25 -17.77
C SER A 285 -22.23 -4.34 -16.76
N LEU A 286 -21.31 -4.92 -15.98
CA LEU A 286 -20.46 -4.23 -14.99
C LEU A 286 -19.00 -4.09 -15.45
N ALA A 287 -18.74 -4.17 -16.76
CA ALA A 287 -17.42 -3.92 -17.34
C ALA A 287 -16.95 -2.47 -17.14
N ASP A 288 -15.65 -2.20 -17.34
CA ASP A 288 -15.01 -0.89 -17.17
C ASP A 288 -15.29 0.11 -18.31
N ASN A 289 -16.51 0.13 -18.84
CA ASN A 289 -16.90 1.19 -19.77
C ASN A 289 -17.31 2.47 -19.00
N GLU A 290 -17.81 3.48 -19.71
CA GLU A 290 -18.27 4.73 -19.09
C GLU A 290 -19.24 4.49 -17.90
N LYS A 291 -19.18 5.39 -16.89
CA LYS A 291 -20.01 5.37 -15.68
C LYS A 291 -19.60 4.34 -14.62
N ILE A 292 -18.29 4.16 -14.42
CA ILE A 292 -17.70 3.24 -13.44
C ILE A 292 -18.29 3.41 -12.03
N GLY A 293 -18.43 4.65 -11.54
CA GLY A 293 -19.00 4.92 -10.21
C GLY A 293 -20.44 4.39 -10.03
N ARG A 294 -21.30 4.56 -11.03
CA ARG A 294 -22.68 4.02 -11.02
C ARG A 294 -22.70 2.50 -11.03
N ARG A 295 -21.79 1.88 -11.80
CA ARG A 295 -21.67 0.41 -11.91
C ARG A 295 -21.16 -0.20 -10.62
N ALA A 296 -20.15 0.40 -10.00
CA ALA A 296 -19.65 -0.02 -8.70
C ALA A 296 -20.73 0.12 -7.61
N ALA A 297 -21.48 1.22 -7.58
CA ALA A 297 -22.59 1.38 -6.65
C ALA A 297 -23.68 0.31 -6.86
N LEU A 298 -24.04 0.02 -8.12
CA LEU A 298 -24.98 -1.06 -8.44
C LEU A 298 -24.43 -2.43 -8.00
N ALA A 299 -23.16 -2.71 -8.26
CA ALA A 299 -22.53 -3.95 -7.82
C ALA A 299 -22.66 -4.16 -6.31
N VAL A 300 -22.37 -3.13 -5.51
CA VAL A 300 -22.56 -3.17 -4.04
C VAL A 300 -24.02 -3.43 -3.66
N ILE A 301 -24.99 -2.79 -4.33
CA ILE A 301 -26.43 -3.04 -4.10
C ILE A 301 -26.79 -4.51 -4.41
N LEU A 302 -26.16 -5.10 -5.42
CA LEU A 302 -26.46 -6.45 -5.89
C LEU A 302 -25.73 -7.56 -5.12
N LEU A 303 -24.81 -7.27 -4.19
CA LEU A 303 -24.22 -8.30 -3.35
C LEU A 303 -25.27 -8.91 -2.41
N HIS A 304 -25.33 -10.24 -2.31
CA HIS A 304 -26.20 -10.92 -1.34
C HIS A 304 -25.58 -10.82 0.06
N ASP A 305 -24.28 -11.05 0.14
CA ASP A 305 -23.46 -10.72 1.28
C ASP A 305 -22.45 -9.63 0.88
N PRO A 306 -22.62 -8.38 1.35
CA PRO A 306 -21.63 -7.32 1.10
C PRO A 306 -20.27 -7.62 1.74
N SER A 307 -20.15 -8.71 2.49
CA SER A 307 -18.90 -9.19 3.08
C SER A 307 -18.14 -10.15 2.15
N SER A 308 -18.78 -10.69 1.11
CA SER A 308 -18.22 -11.71 0.21
C SER A 308 -17.81 -11.11 -1.14
N LEU A 309 -16.55 -11.32 -1.52
CA LEU A 309 -16.04 -10.93 -2.83
C LEU A 309 -16.24 -12.01 -3.90
N ASP A 310 -16.46 -13.27 -3.50
CA ASP A 310 -16.61 -14.41 -4.42
C ASP A 310 -17.77 -14.20 -5.39
N GLU A 311 -18.86 -13.55 -4.94
CA GLU A 311 -20.01 -13.23 -5.79
C GLU A 311 -19.69 -12.25 -6.92
N LEU A 312 -18.70 -11.37 -6.75
CA LEU A 312 -18.25 -10.48 -7.83
C LEU A 312 -17.50 -11.23 -8.91
N GLU A 313 -16.71 -12.23 -8.52
CA GLU A 313 -15.85 -12.98 -9.44
C GLU A 313 -16.65 -14.04 -10.21
N ASP A 314 -17.57 -14.72 -9.52
CA ASP A 314 -18.31 -15.84 -10.09
C ASP A 314 -19.61 -15.43 -10.82
N ASN A 315 -20.28 -14.35 -10.40
CA ASN A 315 -21.65 -14.07 -10.85
C ASN A 315 -21.84 -12.75 -11.62
N LEU A 316 -20.98 -11.76 -11.42
CA LEU A 316 -21.24 -10.38 -11.86
C LEU A 316 -20.34 -9.88 -13.00
N GLU A 317 -19.31 -10.65 -13.40
CA GLU A 317 -18.37 -10.34 -14.49
C GLU A 317 -17.87 -8.88 -14.48
N ALA A 318 -17.53 -8.37 -13.29
CA ALA A 318 -17.10 -6.98 -13.13
C ALA A 318 -15.70 -6.74 -13.72
N GLY A 319 -15.55 -5.60 -14.41
CA GLY A 319 -14.25 -5.14 -14.91
C GLY A 319 -13.29 -4.78 -13.76
N PRO A 320 -11.96 -4.74 -14.01
CA PRO A 320 -10.95 -4.45 -13.00
C PRO A 320 -11.20 -3.19 -12.16
N MET A 321 -11.59 -2.06 -12.76
CA MET A 321 -11.83 -0.81 -12.03
C MET A 321 -13.08 -0.87 -11.17
N VAL A 322 -14.18 -1.42 -11.69
CA VAL A 322 -15.40 -1.66 -10.90
C VAL A 322 -15.10 -2.60 -9.74
N ARG A 323 -14.38 -3.71 -10.01
CA ARG A 323 -13.98 -4.68 -8.98
C ARG A 323 -13.13 -4.02 -7.89
N ALA A 324 -12.19 -3.15 -8.26
CA ALA A 324 -11.33 -2.47 -7.29
C ALA A 324 -12.14 -1.57 -6.33
N LEU A 325 -13.07 -0.78 -6.87
CA LEU A 325 -13.96 0.06 -6.05
C LEU A 325 -14.81 -0.76 -5.08
N VAL A 326 -15.43 -1.83 -5.60
CA VAL A 326 -16.28 -2.70 -4.78
C VAL A 326 -15.45 -3.42 -3.73
N THR A 327 -14.27 -3.92 -4.09
CA THR A 327 -13.33 -4.56 -3.15
C THR A 327 -13.00 -3.63 -1.99
N ALA A 328 -12.56 -2.41 -2.28
CA ALA A 328 -12.24 -1.41 -1.25
C ALA A 328 -13.44 -1.11 -0.34
N ALA A 329 -14.65 -1.00 -0.91
CA ALA A 329 -15.88 -0.74 -0.16
C ALA A 329 -16.32 -1.93 0.72
N VAL A 330 -16.22 -3.16 0.22
CA VAL A 330 -16.51 -4.40 0.96
C VAL A 330 -15.58 -4.54 2.17
N TYR A 331 -14.27 -4.34 1.97
CA TYR A 331 -13.32 -4.35 3.08
C TYR A 331 -13.60 -3.24 4.10
N ALA A 332 -13.95 -2.04 3.66
CA ALA A 332 -14.36 -0.96 4.56
C ALA A 332 -15.63 -1.32 5.37
N PHE A 333 -16.62 -1.93 4.72
CA PHE A 333 -17.87 -2.37 5.36
C PHE A 333 -17.66 -3.51 6.36
N ASN A 334 -16.78 -4.44 6.04
CA ASN A 334 -16.38 -5.52 6.95
C ASN A 334 -15.60 -4.97 8.15
N GLY A 335 -14.86 -3.88 7.92
CA GLY A 335 -13.87 -3.39 8.86
C GLY A 335 -12.65 -4.30 8.87
N LEU A 336 -11.58 -3.82 9.48
CA LEU A 336 -10.40 -4.65 9.69
C LEU A 336 -10.72 -5.84 10.58
N SER A 337 -11.64 -5.68 11.54
CA SER A 337 -12.10 -6.72 12.46
C SER A 337 -12.50 -8.01 11.76
N ARG A 338 -13.13 -7.95 10.59
CA ARG A 338 -13.59 -9.13 9.84
C ARG A 338 -12.74 -9.47 8.62
N ALA A 339 -11.66 -8.74 8.37
CA ALA A 339 -10.73 -9.10 7.32
C ALA A 339 -10.04 -10.44 7.63
N ASP A 340 -9.68 -11.18 6.59
CA ASP A 340 -8.92 -12.44 6.71
C ASP A 340 -7.57 -12.21 7.42
N GLU A 341 -7.15 -13.16 8.25
CA GLU A 341 -5.82 -13.21 8.87
C GLU A 341 -4.69 -13.00 7.87
N GLY A 342 -4.81 -13.49 6.63
CA GLY A 342 -3.83 -13.28 5.57
C GLY A 342 -3.56 -11.81 5.24
N LEU A 343 -4.51 -10.92 5.53
CA LEU A 343 -4.35 -9.46 5.36
C LEU A 343 -3.83 -8.77 6.63
N LYS A 344 -3.79 -9.47 7.76
CA LYS A 344 -3.30 -9.00 9.05
C LYS A 344 -1.90 -9.52 9.36
N THR A 345 -1.50 -10.61 8.71
CA THR A 345 -0.21 -11.27 8.93
C THR A 345 0.71 -11.13 7.72
N PRO A 346 2.02 -10.90 7.92
CA PRO A 346 2.70 -10.66 9.21
C PRO A 346 2.35 -9.28 9.81
N ALA A 347 2.76 -9.01 11.07
CA ALA A 347 2.44 -7.77 11.79
C ALA A 347 2.72 -6.47 11.01
N ALA A 348 3.74 -6.45 10.14
CA ALA A 348 4.04 -5.30 9.29
C ALA A 348 2.91 -4.99 8.27
N ARG A 349 2.15 -6.00 7.83
CA ARG A 349 0.99 -5.84 6.95
C ARG A 349 -0.20 -5.24 7.69
N MET A 350 -0.49 -5.72 8.91
CA MET A 350 -1.46 -5.09 9.80
C MET A 350 -1.10 -3.63 10.05
N ASP A 351 0.15 -3.36 10.42
CA ASP A 351 0.66 -2.00 10.65
C ASP A 351 0.42 -1.08 9.46
N ALA A 352 0.65 -1.58 8.24
CA ALA A 352 0.43 -0.81 7.02
C ALA A 352 -1.06 -0.53 6.76
N ALA A 353 -1.94 -1.49 7.04
CA ALA A 353 -3.39 -1.31 6.87
C ALA A 353 -3.92 -0.25 7.84
N LEU A 354 -3.47 -0.33 9.10
CA LEU A 354 -3.77 0.64 10.15
C LEU A 354 -3.21 2.03 9.80
N GLU A 355 -1.97 2.10 9.32
CA GLU A 355 -1.34 3.36 8.87
C GLU A 355 -2.15 4.01 7.76
N ILE A 356 -2.49 3.28 6.70
CA ILE A 356 -3.33 3.80 5.62
C ILE A 356 -4.64 4.31 6.21
N GLY A 357 -5.35 3.49 7.00
CA GLY A 357 -6.64 3.86 7.57
C GLY A 357 -6.60 5.14 8.41
N GLU A 358 -5.59 5.28 9.28
CA GLU A 358 -5.41 6.47 10.11
C GLU A 358 -5.13 7.73 9.27
N GLN A 359 -4.29 7.63 8.24
CA GLN A 359 -4.01 8.75 7.35
C GLN A 359 -5.22 9.14 6.48
N LEU A 360 -5.99 8.16 5.97
CA LEU A 360 -7.24 8.41 5.25
C LEU A 360 -8.29 9.10 6.12
N LEU A 361 -8.36 8.72 7.40
CA LEU A 361 -9.24 9.38 8.37
C LEU A 361 -8.78 10.82 8.65
N ALA A 362 -7.47 11.05 8.75
CA ALA A 362 -6.89 12.37 8.93
C ALA A 362 -6.95 13.25 7.66
N GLY A 363 -7.08 12.65 6.47
CA GLY A 363 -6.96 13.33 5.18
C GLY A 363 -5.52 13.70 4.83
N ASN A 364 -4.55 12.89 5.29
CA ASN A 364 -3.13 13.12 5.08
C ASN A 364 -2.57 12.12 4.05
N PRO A 365 -1.54 12.51 3.27
CA PRO A 365 -0.86 11.59 2.36
C PRO A 365 -0.24 10.40 3.10
N VAL A 366 -0.27 9.22 2.48
CA VAL A 366 0.45 8.04 2.96
C VAL A 366 1.81 7.98 2.30
N ASN A 367 2.88 7.83 3.11
CA ASN A 367 4.20 7.59 2.56
C ASN A 367 4.32 6.15 2.04
N VAL A 368 4.31 5.99 0.73
CA VAL A 368 4.46 4.70 0.04
C VAL A 368 5.70 4.74 -0.84
N GLU A 369 6.58 3.77 -0.65
CA GLU A 369 7.80 3.59 -1.43
C GLU A 369 7.76 2.21 -2.10
N VAL A 370 7.92 2.18 -3.42
CA VAL A 370 7.95 0.93 -4.19
C VAL A 370 9.37 0.70 -4.70
N GLU A 371 10.04 -0.28 -4.12
CA GLU A 371 11.39 -0.67 -4.50
C GLU A 371 11.34 -1.91 -5.40
N THR A 372 12.09 -1.89 -6.51
CA THR A 372 12.26 -3.08 -7.35
C THR A 372 13.56 -3.78 -6.95
N SER A 373 13.45 -4.91 -6.25
CA SER A 373 14.59 -5.60 -5.64
C SER A 373 15.34 -6.52 -6.63
N ARG A 374 14.61 -7.17 -7.54
CA ARG A 374 15.19 -8.12 -8.49
C ARG A 374 14.35 -8.23 -9.75
N ILE A 375 15.03 -8.40 -10.88
CA ILE A 375 14.40 -8.74 -12.15
C ILE A 375 14.91 -10.11 -12.55
N SER A 376 13.98 -11.04 -12.75
CA SER A 376 14.25 -12.43 -13.09
C SER A 376 14.64 -12.59 -14.56
N THR A 377 15.08 -13.80 -14.92
CA THR A 377 15.39 -14.14 -16.32
C THR A 377 14.17 -14.11 -17.23
N ASP A 378 12.99 -14.38 -16.69
CA ASP A 378 11.68 -14.28 -17.34
C ASP A 378 11.14 -12.84 -17.37
N LEU A 379 11.88 -11.86 -16.83
CA LEU A 379 11.54 -10.44 -16.80
C LEU A 379 10.47 -10.05 -15.77
N SER A 380 10.01 -11.01 -14.96
CA SER A 380 9.22 -10.72 -13.77
C SER A 380 10.02 -9.88 -12.78
N ARG A 381 9.34 -8.92 -12.15
CA ARG A 381 9.95 -7.96 -11.22
C ARG A 381 9.49 -8.29 -9.81
N HIS A 382 10.44 -8.48 -8.91
CA HIS A 382 10.16 -8.54 -7.48
C HIS A 382 10.08 -7.11 -6.96
N GLN A 383 8.90 -6.72 -6.49
CA GLN A 383 8.66 -5.41 -5.90
C GLN A 383 8.40 -5.54 -4.40
N LEU A 384 9.03 -4.64 -3.65
CA LEU A 384 8.81 -4.44 -2.23
C LEU A 384 8.02 -3.14 -2.07
N VAL A 385 6.85 -3.24 -1.45
CA VAL A 385 6.04 -2.06 -1.13
C VAL A 385 6.24 -1.74 0.33
N ASN A 386 6.88 -0.61 0.60
CA ASN A 386 7.12 -0.08 1.93
C ASN A 386 6.06 1.00 2.24
N ILE A 387 5.46 0.92 3.41
CA ILE A 387 4.48 1.91 3.90
C ILE A 387 5.01 2.44 5.22
N ALA A 388 5.15 3.77 5.32
CA ALA A 388 5.80 4.45 6.44
C ALA A 388 7.17 3.83 6.80
N GLY A 389 7.95 3.47 5.78
CA GLY A 389 9.30 2.89 5.95
C GLY A 389 9.34 1.42 6.38
N LYS A 390 8.19 0.74 6.49
CA LYS A 390 8.10 -0.70 6.81
C LYS A 390 7.67 -1.50 5.60
N LYS A 391 8.31 -2.65 5.36
CA LYS A 391 7.94 -3.60 4.30
C LYS A 391 6.55 -4.19 4.57
N ALA A 392 5.55 -3.73 3.82
CA ALA A 392 4.16 -4.15 3.96
C ALA A 392 3.82 -5.33 3.03
N LEU A 393 4.32 -5.28 1.78
CA LEU A 393 4.05 -6.28 0.76
C LEU A 393 5.32 -6.63 -0.01
N GLU A 394 5.37 -7.88 -0.47
CA GLU A 394 6.28 -8.33 -1.51
C GLU A 394 5.43 -8.97 -2.59
N LYS A 395 5.62 -8.53 -3.84
CA LYS A 395 4.88 -9.06 -4.98
C LYS A 395 5.79 -9.32 -6.16
N VAL A 396 5.39 -10.27 -7.00
CA VAL A 396 6.02 -10.57 -8.27
C VAL A 396 5.13 -9.98 -9.36
N VAL A 397 5.63 -8.97 -10.05
CA VAL A 397 4.94 -8.35 -11.18
C VAL A 397 5.35 -9.08 -12.45
N GLU A 398 4.38 -9.71 -13.10
CA GLU A 398 4.60 -10.36 -14.39
C GLU A 398 4.94 -9.32 -15.47
N PRO A 399 5.83 -9.67 -16.40
CA PRO A 399 6.13 -8.77 -17.51
C PRO A 399 4.89 -8.65 -18.42
N PRO A 400 4.55 -7.43 -18.88
CA PRO A 400 3.55 -7.25 -19.92
C PRO A 400 3.80 -8.16 -21.13
N ALA A 401 2.74 -8.68 -21.76
CA ALA A 401 2.84 -9.62 -22.88
C ALA A 401 3.76 -9.12 -24.02
N TYR A 402 3.77 -7.80 -24.26
CA TYR A 402 4.64 -7.22 -25.28
C TYR A 402 6.14 -7.32 -24.95
N LEU A 403 6.53 -7.28 -23.67
CA LEU A 403 7.93 -7.48 -23.26
C LEU A 403 8.36 -8.92 -23.47
N VAL A 404 7.46 -9.88 -23.20
CA VAL A 404 7.70 -11.31 -23.47
C VAL A 404 7.87 -11.54 -24.98
N MET A 405 6.99 -10.95 -25.80
CA MET A 405 7.09 -11.01 -27.26
C MET A 405 8.39 -10.37 -27.76
N LEU A 406 8.73 -9.19 -27.26
CA LEU A 406 9.95 -8.48 -27.66
C LEU A 406 11.21 -9.28 -27.29
N LYS A 407 11.25 -9.88 -26.10
CA LYS A 407 12.32 -10.78 -25.68
C LYS A 407 12.51 -11.92 -26.67
N ALA A 408 11.42 -12.56 -27.10
CA ALA A 408 11.47 -13.63 -28.10
C ALA A 408 12.01 -13.11 -29.45
N ARG A 409 11.55 -11.94 -29.92
CA ARG A 409 12.03 -11.32 -31.16
C ARG A 409 13.52 -10.96 -31.11
N ILE A 410 14.01 -10.46 -29.98
CA ILE A 410 15.45 -10.17 -29.76
C ILE A 410 16.27 -11.44 -29.90
N GLN A 411 15.80 -12.55 -29.32
CA GLN A 411 16.46 -13.85 -29.37
C GLN A 411 16.41 -14.46 -30.78
N GLU A 412 15.28 -14.36 -31.48
CA GLU A 412 15.12 -14.79 -32.88
C GLU A 412 16.05 -14.03 -33.83
N ALA A 413 16.26 -12.74 -33.56
CA ALA A 413 17.21 -11.89 -34.28
C ALA A 413 18.69 -12.21 -33.98
N GLY A 414 18.96 -13.11 -33.02
CA GLY A 414 20.30 -13.56 -32.66
C GLY A 414 21.02 -12.67 -31.65
N TYR A 415 20.32 -11.73 -31.01
CA TYR A 415 20.89 -10.86 -29.98
C TYR A 415 20.71 -11.45 -28.58
N LYS A 416 21.54 -11.00 -27.64
CA LYS A 416 21.39 -11.34 -26.22
C LYS A 416 20.50 -10.31 -25.53
N VAL A 417 19.59 -10.79 -24.69
CA VAL A 417 18.80 -9.94 -23.79
C VAL A 417 19.66 -9.60 -22.58
N GLY A 418 19.85 -8.32 -22.32
CA GLY A 418 20.51 -7.80 -21.13
C GLY A 418 19.52 -7.04 -20.24
N LEU A 419 19.93 -6.79 -19.00
CA LEU A 419 19.27 -5.85 -18.11
C LEU A 419 20.20 -4.67 -17.86
N ASP A 420 19.63 -3.48 -17.81
CA ASP A 420 20.32 -2.29 -17.34
C ASP A 420 20.46 -2.37 -15.82
N ALA A 421 21.67 -2.17 -15.31
CA ALA A 421 21.97 -2.32 -13.89
C ALA A 421 21.33 -1.19 -13.05
N ALA A 422 21.20 0.01 -13.62
CA ALA A 422 20.61 1.17 -12.93
C ALA A 422 19.08 1.15 -13.00
N SER A 423 18.51 1.10 -14.20
CA SER A 423 17.05 1.20 -14.37
C SER A 423 16.29 -0.13 -14.35
N GLY A 424 16.99 -1.27 -14.34
CA GLY A 424 16.39 -2.61 -14.46
C GLY A 424 15.70 -2.86 -15.81
N ARG A 425 15.82 -1.94 -16.78
CA ARG A 425 15.14 -2.08 -18.07
C ARG A 425 15.79 -3.16 -18.91
N ILE A 426 14.97 -3.82 -19.73
CA ILE A 426 15.47 -4.73 -20.76
C ILE A 426 16.31 -3.94 -21.76
N GLY A 427 17.37 -4.57 -22.23
CA GLY A 427 18.07 -4.10 -23.41
C GLY A 427 18.58 -5.22 -24.29
N ILE A 428 19.07 -4.81 -25.45
CA ILE A 428 19.65 -5.65 -26.49
C ILE A 428 21.16 -5.49 -26.40
N ARG A 429 21.88 -6.59 -26.14
CA ARG A 429 23.34 -6.63 -26.22
C ARG A 429 23.75 -7.18 -27.57
N SER A 430 24.52 -6.38 -28.30
CA SER A 430 25.14 -6.76 -29.56
C SER A 430 26.65 -6.88 -29.39
N GLY A 431 27.22 -8.03 -29.80
CA GLY A 431 28.66 -8.23 -29.78
C GLY A 431 29.43 -7.28 -30.72
N LYS A 432 28.74 -6.55 -31.62
CA LYS A 432 29.34 -5.55 -32.51
C LYS A 432 29.68 -4.22 -31.79
N ALA A 433 29.15 -3.98 -30.60
CA ALA A 433 29.17 -2.68 -29.92
C ALA A 433 29.89 -2.70 -28.56
N ASN A 434 30.98 -3.46 -28.40
CA ASN A 434 31.67 -3.64 -27.11
C ASN A 434 30.72 -4.03 -25.95
N ASP A 435 29.66 -4.78 -26.23
CA ASP A 435 28.59 -5.14 -25.29
C ASP A 435 27.76 -3.97 -24.71
N GLU A 436 27.76 -2.80 -25.34
CA GLU A 436 26.83 -1.70 -25.03
C GLU A 436 25.36 -2.16 -25.09
N LEU A 437 24.56 -1.66 -24.17
CA LEU A 437 23.17 -2.07 -23.99
C LEU A 437 22.23 -1.08 -24.70
N ILE A 438 21.55 -1.53 -25.75
CA ILE A 438 20.44 -0.77 -26.33
C ILE A 438 19.23 -0.98 -25.43
N ILE A 439 18.85 0.04 -24.66
CA ILE A 439 17.75 0.00 -23.70
C ILE A 439 16.41 0.03 -24.43
N VAL A 440 15.46 -0.75 -23.96
CA VAL A 440 14.10 -0.80 -24.46
C VAL A 440 13.19 0.00 -23.53
N GLU A 441 12.49 1.00 -24.06
CA GLU A 441 11.59 1.86 -23.30
C GLU A 441 10.19 1.90 -23.90
N HIS A 442 9.15 1.79 -23.08
CA HIS A 442 7.78 1.99 -23.54
C HIS A 442 7.52 3.46 -23.86
N CYS A 443 6.91 3.76 -25.01
CA CYS A 443 6.48 5.11 -25.34
C CYS A 443 5.28 5.48 -24.47
N ARG A 444 5.42 6.47 -23.57
CA ARG A 444 4.32 6.91 -22.69
C ARG A 444 3.03 7.33 -23.42
N ARG A 445 3.12 7.64 -24.72
CA ARG A 445 1.98 8.07 -25.55
C ARG A 445 1.34 6.92 -26.33
N SER A 446 1.86 5.70 -26.26
CA SER A 446 1.23 4.58 -26.98
C SER A 446 0.00 4.05 -26.26
N THR A 447 -0.96 3.57 -27.04
CA THR A 447 -2.15 2.90 -26.53
C THR A 447 -1.90 1.40 -26.40
N PRO A 448 -2.59 0.68 -25.50
CA PRO A 448 -2.47 -0.77 -25.39
C PRO A 448 -2.79 -1.53 -26.70
N ALA A 449 -3.67 -0.97 -27.53
CA ALA A 449 -4.03 -1.53 -28.83
C ALA A 449 -2.95 -1.34 -29.91
N ASN A 450 -2.05 -0.37 -29.74
CA ASN A 450 -0.90 -0.17 -30.63
C ASN A 450 0.33 0.28 -29.83
N PRO A 451 0.93 -0.65 -29.07
CA PRO A 451 2.03 -0.31 -28.18
C PRO A 451 3.29 0.02 -28.99
N ILE A 452 3.94 1.13 -28.63
CA ILE A 452 5.15 1.62 -29.31
C ILE A 452 6.30 1.51 -28.32
N VAL A 453 7.42 0.98 -28.80
CA VAL A 453 8.65 0.84 -28.02
C VAL A 453 9.73 1.69 -28.63
N ASN A 454 10.55 2.29 -27.78
CA ASN A 454 11.74 3.01 -28.16
C ASN A 454 12.95 2.13 -27.86
N LEU A 455 13.77 1.88 -28.86
CA LEU A 455 15.13 1.40 -28.70
C LEU A 455 16.01 2.60 -28.48
N VAL A 456 16.69 2.67 -27.34
CA VAL A 456 17.46 3.81 -26.87
C VAL A 456 18.90 3.36 -26.65
N LEU A 457 19.83 3.90 -27.41
CA LEU A 457 21.26 3.64 -27.26
C LEU A 457 21.93 4.88 -26.64
N PRO A 458 22.42 4.78 -25.40
CA PRO A 458 23.23 5.84 -24.80
C PRO A 458 24.49 6.09 -25.64
N ILE A 459 24.77 7.37 -25.93
CA ILE A 459 25.95 7.78 -26.70
C ILE A 459 27.00 8.41 -25.77
N SER A 460 26.57 9.33 -24.89
CA SER A 460 27.47 10.01 -23.96
C SER A 460 26.71 10.70 -22.82
N ALA A 461 27.23 10.60 -21.60
CA ALA A 461 26.81 11.45 -20.49
C ALA A 461 27.27 12.91 -20.69
N LEU A 462 26.41 13.86 -20.37
CA LEU A 462 26.66 15.29 -20.46
C LEU A 462 27.29 15.81 -19.18
N GLY A 463 28.62 15.88 -19.17
CA GLY A 463 29.35 16.63 -18.13
C GLY A 463 29.39 18.15 -18.40
N ALA A 464 29.23 18.57 -19.66
CA ALA A 464 29.20 19.96 -20.11
C ALA A 464 28.41 20.08 -21.42
N ARG A 465 27.90 21.28 -21.74
CA ARG A 465 27.13 21.52 -22.99
C ARG A 465 27.98 21.15 -24.23
N PRO A 466 27.49 20.28 -25.12
CA PRO A 466 28.22 19.89 -26.32
C PRO A 466 28.32 21.08 -27.27
N SER A 467 29.39 21.14 -28.05
CA SER A 467 29.55 22.20 -29.04
C SER A 467 28.48 22.10 -30.12
N VAL A 468 28.09 23.24 -30.71
CA VAL A 468 27.13 23.27 -31.84
C VAL A 468 27.59 22.39 -33.00
N ALA A 469 28.91 22.30 -33.23
CA ALA A 469 29.47 21.43 -34.26
C ALA A 469 29.27 19.94 -33.94
N ALA A 470 29.46 19.53 -32.68
CA ALA A 470 29.22 18.17 -32.23
C ALA A 470 27.73 17.79 -32.32
N LEU A 471 26.83 18.69 -31.89
CA LEU A 471 25.37 18.51 -32.03
C LEU A 471 24.95 18.38 -33.50
N LYS A 472 25.43 19.27 -34.38
CA LYS A 472 25.13 19.20 -35.82
C LYS A 472 25.59 17.88 -36.43
N LYS A 473 26.80 17.43 -36.09
CA LYS A 473 27.33 16.14 -36.55
C LYS A 473 26.46 14.99 -36.05
N LEU A 474 26.07 15.02 -34.78
CA LEU A 474 25.29 13.97 -34.15
C LEU A 474 23.87 13.89 -34.74
N MET A 475 23.22 15.03 -34.96
CA MET A 475 21.94 15.11 -35.67
C MET A 475 22.03 14.67 -37.13
N SER A 476 23.09 15.04 -37.85
CA SER A 476 23.26 14.62 -39.26
C SER A 476 23.50 13.13 -39.38
N THR A 477 24.35 12.55 -38.52
CA THR A 477 24.61 11.10 -38.50
C THR A 477 23.35 10.32 -38.13
N ALA A 478 22.57 10.79 -37.14
CA ALA A 478 21.32 10.14 -36.78
C ALA A 478 20.31 10.16 -37.95
N TRP A 479 20.19 11.30 -38.63
CA TRP A 479 19.32 11.46 -39.80
C TRP A 479 19.70 10.54 -40.96
N GLU A 480 20.99 10.43 -41.28
CA GLU A 480 21.52 9.53 -42.33
C GLU A 480 21.16 8.06 -42.07
N HIS A 481 21.10 7.66 -40.81
CA HIS A 481 20.75 6.31 -40.40
C HIS A 481 19.26 6.11 -40.06
N GLY A 482 18.41 7.12 -40.26
CA GLY A 482 16.98 7.01 -39.99
C GLY A 482 16.66 6.83 -38.50
N THR A 483 17.45 7.44 -37.63
CA THR A 483 17.26 7.45 -36.18
C THR A 483 17.06 8.88 -35.68
N ALA A 484 16.60 9.03 -34.45
CA ALA A 484 16.50 10.32 -33.78
C ALA A 484 17.51 10.44 -32.65
N VAL A 485 17.75 11.67 -32.21
CA VAL A 485 18.62 11.98 -31.07
C VAL A 485 17.74 12.64 -30.01
N ALA A 486 17.93 12.24 -28.77
CA ALA A 486 17.28 12.88 -27.63
C ALA A 486 18.25 13.13 -26.49
N LEU A 487 17.80 13.97 -25.56
CA LEU A 487 18.37 14.11 -24.23
C LEU A 487 17.52 13.28 -23.27
N ARG A 488 18.18 12.46 -22.45
CA ARG A 488 17.54 11.62 -21.43
C ARG A 488 18.17 11.93 -20.09
N GLU A 489 17.37 12.15 -19.06
CA GLU A 489 17.87 12.29 -17.69
C GLU A 489 17.78 10.93 -16.97
N VAL A 490 18.88 10.50 -16.36
CA VAL A 490 18.98 9.26 -15.58
C VAL A 490 19.71 9.59 -14.28
N GLU A 491 19.04 9.43 -13.14
CA GLU A 491 19.61 9.66 -11.81
C GLU A 491 20.28 11.06 -11.66
N GLY A 492 19.69 12.09 -12.27
CA GLY A 492 20.20 13.47 -12.25
C GLY A 492 21.36 13.74 -13.22
N VAL A 493 21.71 12.77 -14.07
CA VAL A 493 22.69 12.93 -15.16
C VAL A 493 21.95 13.02 -16.49
N GLU A 494 22.20 14.08 -17.25
CA GLU A 494 21.71 14.17 -18.63
C GLU A 494 22.61 13.33 -19.57
N GLU A 495 22.00 12.55 -20.44
CA GLU A 495 22.67 11.71 -21.44
C GLU A 495 22.16 12.03 -22.83
N VAL A 496 23.07 12.09 -23.80
CA VAL A 496 22.71 12.10 -25.23
C VAL A 496 22.47 10.67 -25.67
N VAL A 497 21.31 10.42 -26.24
CA VAL A 497 20.89 9.09 -26.70
C VAL A 497 20.51 9.12 -28.18
N ALA A 498 20.79 8.04 -28.89
CA ALA A 498 20.19 7.75 -30.19
C ALA A 498 18.96 6.87 -29.97
N LEU A 499 17.87 7.11 -30.69
CA LEU A 499 16.61 6.40 -30.51
C LEU A 499 15.96 5.98 -31.83
N ALA A 500 15.30 4.83 -31.80
CA ALA A 500 14.42 4.35 -32.85
C ALA A 500 13.09 3.93 -32.21
N SER A 501 11.97 4.45 -32.72
CA SER A 501 10.64 4.09 -32.24
C SER A 501 9.99 3.11 -33.19
N LEU A 502 9.43 2.03 -32.66
CA LEU A 502 8.84 0.94 -33.44
C LEU A 502 7.48 0.51 -32.85
N PRO A 503 6.43 0.40 -33.68
CA PRO A 503 5.15 -0.15 -33.26
C PRO A 503 5.27 -1.68 -33.16
N LEU A 504 4.82 -2.24 -32.04
CA LEU A 504 4.89 -3.69 -31.82
C LEU A 504 4.01 -4.50 -32.77
N ALA A 505 2.96 -3.89 -33.32
CA ALA A 505 2.05 -4.54 -34.25
C ALA A 505 2.71 -4.95 -35.57
N THR A 506 3.79 -4.26 -35.99
CA THR A 506 4.53 -4.60 -37.21
C THR A 506 5.82 -5.35 -36.92
N LEU A 507 6.22 -5.45 -35.65
CA LEU A 507 7.55 -5.90 -35.26
C LEU A 507 7.80 -7.36 -35.62
N ASP A 508 8.49 -7.54 -36.74
CA ASP A 508 9.11 -8.79 -37.14
C ASP A 508 10.62 -8.80 -36.83
N ARG A 509 11.24 -9.95 -37.09
CA ARG A 509 12.68 -10.15 -36.86
C ARG A 509 13.54 -9.18 -37.68
N ASP A 510 13.14 -8.90 -38.90
CA ASP A 510 13.96 -8.15 -39.87
C ASP A 510 13.83 -6.64 -39.62
N GLU A 511 12.65 -6.16 -39.23
CA GLU A 511 12.41 -4.80 -38.76
C GLU A 511 13.18 -4.51 -37.45
N LEU A 512 13.15 -5.43 -36.49
CA LEU A 512 13.95 -5.31 -35.26
C LEU A 512 15.45 -5.22 -35.59
N ASN A 513 15.93 -6.13 -36.44
CA ASN A 513 17.33 -6.13 -36.90
C ASN A 513 17.70 -4.82 -37.58
N PHE A 514 16.85 -4.33 -38.47
CA PHE A 514 17.07 -3.07 -39.17
C PHE A 514 17.29 -1.92 -38.19
N HIS A 515 16.41 -1.75 -37.20
CA HIS A 515 16.53 -0.66 -36.22
C HIS A 515 17.73 -0.81 -35.30
N VAL A 516 18.01 -2.03 -34.82
CA VAL A 516 19.19 -2.31 -34.00
C VAL A 516 20.46 -1.97 -34.77
N GLU A 517 20.60 -2.43 -36.01
CA GLU A 517 21.81 -2.15 -36.82
C GLU A 517 21.99 -0.65 -37.10
N ARG A 518 20.90 0.10 -37.34
CA ARG A 518 20.99 1.56 -37.52
C ARG A 518 21.47 2.28 -36.28
N LEU A 519 20.97 1.92 -35.09
CA LEU A 519 21.48 2.49 -33.84
C LEU A 519 22.97 2.18 -33.63
N LEU A 520 23.39 0.96 -33.96
CA LEU A 520 24.79 0.56 -33.87
C LEU A 520 25.69 1.30 -34.87
N LEU A 521 25.19 1.61 -36.08
CA LEU A 521 25.91 2.42 -37.06
C LEU A 521 26.10 3.85 -36.58
N VAL A 522 25.06 4.46 -36.01
CA VAL A 522 25.14 5.78 -35.37
C VAL A 522 26.21 5.78 -34.28
N PHE A 523 26.20 4.78 -33.40
CA PHE A 523 27.21 4.65 -32.37
C PHE A 523 28.62 4.47 -32.95
N ALA A 524 28.80 3.65 -33.98
CA ALA A 524 30.11 3.44 -34.61
C ALA A 524 30.67 4.73 -35.26
N ASP A 525 29.82 5.53 -35.88
CA ASP A 525 30.19 6.79 -36.55
C ASP A 525 30.46 7.92 -35.55
N LEU A 526 29.86 7.85 -34.36
CA LEU A 526 30.03 8.82 -33.28
C LEU A 526 31.17 8.46 -32.31
N ALA A 527 31.33 7.17 -31.96
CA ALA A 527 32.32 6.66 -31.01
C ALA A 527 33.75 6.57 -31.56
N GLY A 528 33.99 6.98 -32.81
CA GLY A 528 35.30 7.25 -33.40
C GLY A 528 36.47 6.46 -32.83
N ARG A 529 36.72 5.23 -33.35
CA ARG A 529 37.88 4.34 -33.11
C ARG A 529 38.95 4.85 -32.10
N PRO A 530 39.32 4.08 -31.05
CA PRO A 530 40.62 4.29 -30.44
C PRO A 530 41.70 4.08 -31.51
N LYS A 531 42.56 5.09 -31.70
CA LYS A 531 43.69 5.07 -32.64
C LYS A 531 44.51 3.78 -32.46
N LYS A 532 44.53 2.90 -33.47
CA LYS A 532 45.65 1.95 -33.66
C LYS A 532 46.92 2.77 -33.89
N SER A 533 47.77 2.86 -32.88
CA SER A 533 49.12 3.41 -33.04
C SER A 533 49.95 2.46 -33.91
N ARG A 534 50.03 2.78 -35.21
CA ARG A 534 50.98 2.15 -36.13
C ARG A 534 52.32 2.86 -35.94
N ARG A 535 53.16 2.38 -35.00
CA ARG A 535 54.60 2.69 -35.06
C ARG A 535 55.24 1.75 -36.07
N VAL A 536 55.48 2.30 -37.26
CA VAL A 536 56.36 1.72 -38.26
C VAL A 536 57.78 1.67 -37.69
N ARG A 537 58.40 0.49 -37.68
CA ARG A 537 59.85 0.34 -37.55
C ARG A 537 60.53 1.05 -38.72
N LYS A 538 61.51 1.91 -38.44
CA LYS A 538 62.68 2.07 -39.30
C LYS A 538 63.94 1.99 -38.45
N ALA A 539 64.86 1.19 -38.95
CA ALA A 539 66.17 0.90 -38.41
C ALA A 539 67.10 2.11 -38.50
N ALA A 540 67.87 2.33 -37.43
CA ALA A 540 69.32 2.45 -37.42
C ALA A 540 69.78 1.89 -36.08
#